data_AF-A0A6M2B3M9-F1
#
_entry.id   AF-A0A6M2B3M9-F1
#
_cell.length_a   1.000
_cell.length_b   1.000
_cell.length_c   1.000
_cell.angle_alpha   90.00
_cell.angle_beta   90.00
_cell.angle_gamma   90.00
#
_symmetry.space_group_name_H-M   'P 1'
#
loop_
_entity.id
_entity.type
_entity.pdbx_description
1 polymer ?
#
loop_
_entity_poly.entity_id
_entity_poly.type
_entity_poly.pdbx_seq_one_letter_code
_entity_poly.pdbx_strand_id
1 'polypeptide(L)'
;MTTTETQYPENSITAFRTLISDMDLSNFTEPQLYDLGAVASESAEGLCRGLLCLSEGLESGELLPPEGVAQVSAYIKATAHVLPALFELSEKAGNALARS
;
A
#
# COMPACT_ATOMS: atom_id res chain seq x y z
N MET A 1 -4.44 36.11 -6.17
CA MET A 1 -5.01 34.74 -6.17
C MET A 1 -3.90 33.84 -6.65
N THR A 2 -3.33 33.05 -5.76
CA THR A 2 -2.24 32.12 -6.11
C THR A 2 -2.89 30.78 -6.40
N THR A 3 -2.97 30.41 -7.67
CA THR A 3 -3.44 29.10 -8.08
C THR A 3 -2.33 28.10 -7.77
N THR A 4 -2.49 27.33 -6.70
CA THR A 4 -1.64 26.18 -6.44
C THR A 4 -2.01 25.12 -7.48
N GLU A 5 -1.24 25.05 -8.56
CA GLU A 5 -1.28 23.94 -9.50
C GLU A 5 -0.86 22.69 -8.72
N THR A 6 -1.82 21.93 -8.19
CA THR A 6 -1.56 20.56 -7.73
C THR A 6 -1.21 19.75 -8.97
N GLN A 7 0.07 19.60 -9.21
CA GLN A 7 0.61 18.67 -10.19
C GLN A 7 0.17 17.26 -9.74
N TYR A 8 -0.95 16.78 -10.29
CA TYR A 8 -1.43 15.44 -10.02
C TYR A 8 -0.40 14.46 -10.56
N PRO A 9 0.17 13.56 -9.74
CA PRO A 9 1.06 12.53 -10.23
C PRO A 9 0.33 11.68 -11.28
N GLU A 10 0.98 11.41 -12.41
CA GLU A 10 0.40 10.72 -13.58
C GLU A 10 -0.20 9.32 -13.26
N ASN A 11 0.08 8.75 -12.09
CA ASN A 11 -0.54 7.52 -11.62
C ASN A 11 -0.82 7.54 -10.11
N SER A 12 -1.90 6.87 -9.71
CA SER A 12 -2.37 6.79 -8.32
C SER A 12 -1.39 6.09 -7.36
N ILE A 13 -0.55 5.20 -7.87
CA ILE A 13 0.45 4.46 -7.10
C ILE A 13 1.58 5.40 -6.64
N THR A 14 2.10 6.22 -7.54
CA THR A 14 3.10 7.25 -7.25
C THR A 14 2.52 8.26 -6.28
N ALA A 15 1.27 8.68 -6.48
CA ALA A 15 0.55 9.54 -5.53
C ALA A 15 0.54 8.95 -4.12
N PHE A 16 0.12 7.69 -4.01
CA PHE A 16 0.06 6.99 -2.72
C PHE A 16 1.43 6.93 -2.06
N ARG A 17 2.48 6.52 -2.79
CA ARG A 17 3.84 6.44 -2.25
C ARG A 17 4.37 7.79 -1.76
N THR A 18 4.16 8.85 -2.54
CA THR A 18 4.55 10.20 -2.14
C THR A 18 3.80 10.64 -0.88
N LEU A 19 2.49 10.41 -0.80
CA LEU A 19 1.70 10.74 0.38
C LEU A 19 2.20 10.04 1.64
N ILE A 20 2.55 8.75 1.55
CA ILE A 20 3.14 8.01 2.68
C ILE A 20 4.50 8.58 3.06
N SER A 21 5.36 8.85 2.06
CA SER A 21 6.72 9.34 2.32
C SER A 21 6.76 10.75 2.91
N ASP A 22 5.81 11.61 2.53
CA ASP A 22 5.69 12.98 3.04
C ASP A 22 4.87 13.07 4.34
N MET A 23 4.26 11.97 4.79
CA MET A 23 3.43 11.96 6.00
C MET A 23 4.24 12.28 7.25
N ASP A 24 3.90 13.39 7.90
CA ASP A 24 4.40 13.77 9.22
C ASP A 24 3.47 13.24 10.33
N LEU A 25 4.04 12.44 11.22
CA LEU A 25 3.34 11.78 12.33
C LEU A 25 3.55 12.50 13.67
N SER A 26 4.22 13.65 13.70
CA SER A 26 4.56 14.39 14.92
C SER A 26 3.36 14.76 15.80
N ASN A 27 2.17 14.91 15.22
CA ASN A 27 0.94 15.32 15.91
C ASN A 27 -0.01 14.15 16.23
N PHE A 28 0.37 12.91 15.94
CA PHE A 28 -0.46 11.74 16.20
C PHE A 28 -0.35 11.33 17.67
N THR A 29 -1.46 10.90 18.26
CA THR A 29 -1.47 10.30 19.60
C THR A 29 -1.01 8.84 19.54
N GLU A 30 -0.54 8.28 20.67
CA GLU A 30 -0.11 6.88 20.71
C GLU A 30 -1.18 5.90 20.19
N PRO A 31 -2.48 5.98 20.57
CA PRO A 31 -3.50 5.10 20.00
C PRO A 31 -3.63 5.22 18.48
N GLN A 32 -3.54 6.44 17.94
CA GLN A 32 -3.59 6.66 16.49
C GLN A 32 -2.39 6.05 15.77
N LEU A 33 -1.21 6.07 16.38
CA LEU A 33 -0.01 5.44 15.82
C LEU A 33 -0.12 3.92 15.85
N TYR A 34 -0.66 3.33 16.93
CA TYR A 34 -0.95 1.90 16.99
C TYR A 34 -1.95 1.48 15.90
N ASP A 35 -3.07 2.19 15.78
CA ASP A 35 -4.09 1.92 14.77
C ASP A 35 -3.51 2.04 13.35
N LEU A 36 -2.70 3.07 13.10
CA LEU A 36 -2.06 3.28 11.80
C LEU A 36 -1.09 2.15 11.44
N GLY A 37 -0.26 1.71 12.39
CA GLY A 37 0.64 0.58 12.20
C GLY A 37 -0.10 -0.75 11.98
N ALA A 38 -1.19 -0.96 12.72
CA ALA A 38 -2.04 -2.14 12.57
C ALA A 38 -2.71 -2.18 11.19
N VAL A 39 -3.35 -1.09 10.77
CA VAL A 39 -4.00 -0.99 9.46
C VAL A 39 -2.99 -1.18 8.32
N ALA A 40 -1.79 -0.60 8.44
CA ALA A 40 -0.73 -0.78 7.45
C ALA A 40 -0.30 -2.26 7.34
N SER A 41 -0.10 -2.92 8.48
CA SER A 41 0.31 -4.33 8.55
C SER A 41 -0.78 -5.27 8.03
N GLU A 42 -2.03 -5.08 8.44
CA GLU A 42 -3.17 -5.88 7.97
C GLU A 42 -3.40 -5.71 6.47
N SER A 43 -3.25 -4.50 5.96
CA SER A 43 -3.34 -4.23 4.51
C SER A 43 -2.24 -4.96 3.74
N ALA A 44 -1.01 -4.96 4.26
CA ALA A 44 0.12 -5.67 3.67
C ALA A 44 -0.11 -7.18 3.67
N GLU A 45 -0.62 -7.73 4.77
CA GLU A 45 -1.00 -9.14 4.88
C GLU A 45 -2.10 -9.51 3.87
N GLY A 46 -3.13 -8.67 3.73
CA GLY A 46 -4.20 -8.87 2.75
C GLY A 46 -3.67 -8.96 1.32
N LEU A 47 -2.73 -8.09 0.94
CA LEU A 47 -2.09 -8.13 -0.38
C LEU A 47 -1.29 -9.43 -0.59
N CYS A 48 -0.50 -9.83 0.43
CA CYS A 48 0.27 -11.08 0.41
C CYS A 48 -0.63 -12.31 0.29
N ARG A 49 -1.76 -12.35 1.01
CA ARG A 49 -2.76 -13.43 0.91
C ARG A 49 -3.38 -13.50 -0.47
N GLY A 50 -3.68 -12.35 -1.09
CA GLY A 50 -4.15 -12.32 -2.47
C GLY A 50 -3.11 -12.84 -3.46
N LEU A 51 -1.82 -12.52 -3.28
CA LEU A 51 -0.74 -13.10 -4.09
C LEU A 51 -0.64 -14.62 -3.94
N LEU A 52 -0.79 -15.13 -2.71
CA LEU A 52 -0.77 -16.56 -2.45
C LEU A 52 -1.95 -17.27 -3.15
N CYS A 53 -3.16 -16.73 -3.01
CA CYS A 53 -4.35 -17.25 -3.68
C CYS A 53 -4.20 -17.27 -5.20
N LEU A 54 -3.60 -16.22 -5.78
CA LEU A 54 -3.28 -16.18 -7.20
C LEU A 54 -2.25 -17.25 -7.59
N SER A 55 -1.24 -17.50 -6.77
CA SER A 55 -0.26 -18.56 -7.01
C SER A 55 -0.92 -19.94 -7.03
N GLU A 56 -1.77 -20.22 -6.05
CA GLU A 56 -2.50 -21.49 -5.93
C GLU A 56 -3.40 -21.75 -7.16
N GLY A 57 -4.11 -20.72 -7.64
CA GLY A 57 -4.93 -20.82 -8.86
C GLY A 57 -4.09 -21.05 -10.14
N LEU A 58 -2.90 -20.45 -10.23
CA LEU A 58 -2.00 -20.69 -11.35
C LEU A 58 -1.42 -22.11 -11.32
N GLU A 59 -1.08 -22.63 -10.13
CA GLU A 59 -0.58 -23.99 -9.94
C GLU A 59 -1.64 -25.06 -10.24
N SER A 60 -2.91 -24.79 -9.93
CA SER A 60 -4.02 -25.70 -10.22
C SER A 60 -4.40 -25.77 -11.71
N GLY A 61 -3.79 -24.91 -12.55
CA GLY A 61 -4.05 -24.85 -13.99
C GLY A 61 -5.38 -24.18 -14.32
N GLU A 62 -5.91 -23.32 -13.44
CA GLU A 62 -7.10 -22.54 -13.73
C GLU A 62 -6.86 -21.65 -14.95
N LEU A 63 -7.68 -21.85 -15.99
CA LEU A 63 -7.65 -21.01 -17.18
C LEU A 63 -8.28 -19.66 -16.84
N LEU A 64 -7.43 -18.64 -16.73
CA LEU A 64 -7.90 -17.27 -16.64
C LEU A 64 -8.56 -16.87 -17.97
N PRO A 65 -9.75 -16.24 -17.95
CA PRO A 65 -10.26 -15.58 -19.14
C PRO A 65 -9.29 -14.47 -19.56
N PRO A 66 -9.31 -14.01 -20.83
CA PRO A 66 -8.42 -12.95 -21.32
C PRO A 66 -8.39 -11.71 -20.43
N GLU A 67 -9.56 -11.30 -19.90
CA GLU A 67 -9.70 -10.19 -18.96
C GLU A 67 -9.05 -10.47 -17.60
N GLY A 68 -9.05 -11.73 -17.17
CA GLY A 68 -8.43 -12.20 -15.93
C GLY A 68 -6.92 -12.03 -15.94
N VAL A 69 -6.25 -12.26 -17.08
CA VAL A 69 -4.81 -12.06 -17.21
C VAL A 69 -4.42 -10.59 -16.98
N ALA A 70 -5.19 -9.66 -17.56
CA ALA A 70 -4.95 -8.22 -17.36
C ALA A 70 -5.17 -7.80 -15.89
N GLN A 71 -6.21 -8.33 -15.24
CA GLN A 71 -6.50 -8.06 -13.83
C GLN A 71 -5.41 -8.60 -12.90
N VAL A 72 -4.95 -9.83 -13.11
CA VAL A 72 -3.84 -10.42 -12.34
C VAL A 72 -2.56 -9.62 -12.54
N SER A 73 -2.24 -9.22 -13.77
CA SER A 73 -1.08 -8.36 -14.04
C SER A 73 -1.19 -7.01 -13.32
N ALA A 74 -2.38 -6.38 -13.34
CA ALA A 74 -2.62 -5.13 -12.64
C ALA A 74 -2.48 -5.29 -11.12
N TYR A 75 -3.02 -6.36 -10.55
CA TYR A 75 -2.91 -6.67 -9.12
C TYR A 75 -1.45 -6.89 -8.69
N ILE A 76 -0.68 -7.67 -9.45
CA ILE A 76 0.75 -7.91 -9.16
C ILE A 76 1.53 -6.61 -9.21
N LYS A 77 1.32 -5.78 -10.24
CA LYS A 77 1.98 -4.46 -10.39
C LYS A 77 1.62 -3.54 -9.23
N ALA A 78 0.34 -3.44 -8.89
CA ALA A 78 -0.12 -2.62 -7.77
C ALA A 78 0.53 -3.10 -6.46
N THR A 79 0.49 -4.41 -6.19
CA THR A 79 1.08 -4.99 -4.98
C THR A 79 2.57 -4.71 -4.87
N ALA A 80 3.33 -4.86 -5.97
CA ALA A 80 4.76 -4.59 -6.01
C ALA A 80 5.13 -3.15 -5.62
N HIS A 81 4.22 -2.19 -5.83
CA HIS A 81 4.46 -0.80 -5.47
C HIS A 81 3.83 -0.36 -4.15
N VAL A 82 2.66 -0.89 -3.81
CA VAL A 82 1.89 -0.55 -2.60
C VAL A 82 2.47 -1.22 -1.37
N LEU A 83 2.91 -2.49 -1.49
CA LEU A 83 3.43 -3.25 -0.35
C LEU A 83 4.63 -2.56 0.33
N PRO A 84 5.65 -2.04 -0.38
CA PRO A 84 6.72 -1.27 0.24
C PRO A 84 6.25 -0.01 0.97
N ALA A 85 5.24 0.70 0.44
CA ALA A 85 4.71 1.89 1.08
C ALA A 85 3.93 1.56 2.36
N LEU A 86 3.22 0.43 2.40
CA LEU A 86 2.59 -0.04 3.64
C LEU A 86 3.63 -0.39 4.72
N PHE A 87 4.75 -1.00 4.33
CA PHE A 87 5.85 -1.24 5.27
C PHE A 87 6.49 0.06 5.77
N GLU A 88 6.74 1.03 4.88
CA GLU A 88 7.23 2.36 5.26
C GLU A 88 6.29 3.04 6.25
N LEU A 89 4.97 2.96 6.02
CA LEU A 89 3.97 3.53 6.93
C LEU A 89 3.99 2.86 8.31
N SER A 90 4.03 1.52 8.34
CA SER A 90 4.12 0.75 9.59
C SER A 90 5.39 1.08 10.37
N GLU A 91 6.53 1.20 9.67
CA GLU A 91 7.81 1.57 10.28
C GLU A 91 7.77 3.00 10.83
N LYS A 92 7.23 3.95 10.06
CA LYS A 92 7.06 5.34 10.51
C LYS A 92 6.22 5.43 11.78
N ALA A 93 5.11 4.69 11.84
CA ALA A 93 4.26 4.63 13.01
C ALA A 93 5.00 4.05 14.24
N GLY A 94 5.70 2.92 14.07
CA GLY A 94 6.51 2.32 15.13
C GLY A 94 7.64 3.23 15.62
N ASN A 95 8.33 3.91 14.71
CA ASN A 95 9.38 4.87 15.03
C ASN A 95 8.83 6.11 15.76
N ALA A 96 7.61 6.54 15.44
CA ALA A 96 6.95 7.63 16.15
C ALA A 96 6.58 7.24 17.59
N LEU A 97 6.05 6.03 17.79
CA LEU A 97 5.78 5.47 19.12
C LEU A 97 7.04 5.30 19.98
N ALA A 98 8.18 4.95 19.37
CA ALA A 98 9.44 4.83 20.10
C ALA A 98 9.99 6.19 20.57
N ARG A 99 9.44 7.30 20.08
CA ARG A 99 9.84 8.67 20.44
C ARG A 99 8.84 9.39 21.36
N SER A 100 7.64 8.84 21.56
CA SER A 100 6.58 9.42 22.40
C SER A 100 6.81 9.22 23.89
#